data_AF-A0A435XN17-F1
#
_entry.id   AF-A0A435XN17-F1
#
_cell.length_a   1.000
_cell.length_b   1.000
_cell.length_c   1.000
_cell.angle_alpha   90.00
_cell.angle_beta   90.00
_cell.angle_gamma   90.00
#
_symmetry.space_group_name_H-M   'P 1'
#
loop_
_entity.id
_entity.type
_entity.pdbx_description
1 polymer ?
#
loop_
_entity_poly.entity_id
_entity_poly.type
_entity_poly.pdbx_seq_one_letter_code
_entity_poly.pdbx_strand_id
1 'polypeptide(L)' 'MADEALVVIDLQNDFCPGGALAVAGGDEIVPLVN' A
#
# COMPACT_ATOMS: atom_id res chain seq x y z
N MET A 1 -5.98 -8.54 -25.44
CA MET A 1 -6.05 -7.21 -24.80
C MET A 1 -6.06 -7.45 -23.30
N ALA A 2 -5.46 -6.58 -22.50
CA ALA A 2 -5.67 -6.63 -21.06
C ALA A 2 -6.98 -5.90 -20.77
N ASP A 3 -7.99 -6.63 -20.31
CA ASP A 3 -9.31 -6.07 -20.03
C ASP A 3 -9.42 -5.58 -18.57
N GLU A 4 -8.37 -5.82 -17.77
CA GLU A 4 -8.28 -5.48 -16.36
C GLU A 4 -6.94 -4.83 -16.01
N ALA A 5 -6.96 -4.02 -14.96
CA ALA A 5 -5.78 -3.37 -14.39
C ALA A 5 -5.89 -3.35 -12.86
N LEU A 6 -4.75 -3.50 -12.18
CA LEU A 6 -4.62 -3.29 -10.75
C LEU A 6 -4.12 -1.86 -10.51
N VAL A 7 -4.84 -1.13 -9.66
CA VAL A 7 -4.39 0.19 -9.17
C VAL A 7 -4.11 0.06 -7.69
N VAL A 8 -2.83 0.16 -7.32
CA VAL A 8 -2.40 0.21 -5.92
C VAL A 8 -2.41 1.68 -5.49
N ILE A 9 -3.32 2.03 -4.59
CA ILE A 9 -3.49 3.41 -4.14
C ILE A 9 -2.60 3.65 -2.93
N ASP A 10 -1.75 4.67 -3.04
CA ASP A 10 -1.04 5.27 -1.92
C ASP A 10 -0.24 4.28 -1.04
N LEU A 11 0.40 3.27 -1.66
CA LEU A 11 1.36 2.40 -0.96
C LEU A 11 2.70 3.13 -0.76
N GLN A 12 2.70 4.09 0.16
CA GLN A 12 3.83 4.98 0.45
C GLN A 12 4.34 4.77 1.88
N ASN A 13 5.64 4.92 2.08
CA ASN A 13 6.26 4.81 3.41
C ASN A 13 5.64 5.76 4.45
N ASP A 14 5.17 6.94 4.01
CA ASP A 14 4.55 7.92 4.92
C ASP A 14 3.24 7.43 5.53
N PHE A 15 2.56 6.47 4.89
CA PHE A 15 1.35 5.85 5.42
C PHE A 15 1.60 4.53 6.16
N CYS A 16 2.84 4.03 6.17
CA CYS A 16 3.24 2.89 6.99
C CYS A 16 3.66 3.32 8.40
N PRO A 17 3.68 2.39 9.39
CA PRO A 17 4.21 2.68 10.72
C PRO A 17 5.62 3.30 10.68
N GLY A 18 5.79 4.42 11.39
CA GLY A 18 7.03 5.22 11.39
C GLY A 18 7.06 6.34 10.34
N GLY A 19 6.08 6.42 9.44
CA GLY A 19 5.90 7.50 8.48
C GLY A 19 5.24 8.76 9.03
N ALA A 20 5.20 9.82 8.23
CA ALA A 20 4.65 11.12 8.62
C ALA A 20 3.12 11.13 8.85
N LEU A 21 2.39 10.19 8.23
CA LEU A 21 0.94 10.00 8.40
C LEU A 21 0.62 8.50 8.55
N ALA A 22 1.32 7.85 9.48
CA ALA A 22 1.24 6.40 9.67
C ALA A 22 -0.19 5.89 9.94
N VAL A 23 -0.59 4.88 9.17
CA VAL A 23 -1.79 4.06 9.40
C VAL A 23 -1.38 2.84 10.21
N ALA A 24 -2.09 2.57 11.31
CA ALA A 24 -1.82 1.40 12.15
C ALA A 24 -1.96 0.09 11.34
N GLY A 25 -0.91 -0.73 11.32
CA GLY A 25 -0.86 -1.97 10.54
C GLY A 25 -0.79 -1.78 9.01
N GLY A 26 -0.53 -0.56 8.52
CA GLY A 26 -0.52 -0.26 7.08
C GLY A 26 0.53 -1.03 6.27
N ASP A 27 1.59 -1.50 6.93
CA ASP A 27 2.64 -2.34 6.35
C ASP A 27 2.26 -3.83 6.24
N GLU A 28 1.27 -4.31 6.99
CA GLU A 28 0.88 -5.73 7.01
C GLU A 28 0.33 -6.23 5.66
N ILE A 29 -0.18 -5.32 4.81
CA ILE A 29 -0.75 -5.66 3.50
C ILE A 29 0.28 -5.74 2.37
N VAL A 30 1.50 -5.23 2.57
CA VAL A 30 2.55 -5.17 1.52
C VAL A 30 2.83 -6.55 0.89
N PRO A 31 2.92 -7.66 1.67
CA PRO A 31 3.13 -8.99 1.08
C PRO A 31 1.95 -9.51 0.25
N LEU A 32 0.73 -9.00 0.46
CA LEU A 32 -0.45 -9.39 -0.32
C LEU A 32 -0.56 -8.62 -1.64
N VAL A 33 0.09 -7.45 -1.73
CA VAL A 33 0.09 -6.60 -2.93
C VAL A 33 1.16 -7.05 -3.95
N ASN A 34 2.27 -7.64 -3.50
CA ASN A 34 3.39 -8.14 -4.34
C ASN A 34 3.12 -9.52 -4.95
#